data_AF-A0A5J9VTB5-F1
#
_entry.id   AF-A0A5J9VTB5-F1
#
_cell.length_a   1.000
_cell.length_b   1.000
_cell.length_c   1.000
_cell.angle_alpha   90.00
_cell.angle_beta   90.00
_cell.angle_gamma   90.00
#
_symmetry.space_group_name_H-M   'P 1'
#
loop_
_entity.id
_entity.type
_entity.pdbx_description
1 polymer ?
#
loop_
_entity_poly.entity_id
_entity_poly.type
_entity_poly.pdbx_seq_one_letter_code
_entity_poly.pdbx_strand_id
1 'polypeptide(L)'
;MYKLRLPPKITVRAVDVLCTHLLLTVQFLSLSFIQRETTMKSLFFVICILVLLHAAGHAESSRRHRDDRRQASSCKLFVFGDTFVDNGNTDKQGLTWWTRNWYKPYGVSDANHDYSPTGRFSDGKVQSDFLAMILGHDESPAPENMRRGDDDDDDSFGMNFAAGFSKAKAINTTASEFSAQIGRFRRLLKHGIISRDINQSVALVAFSGYDYTYIPHKDTDRHGYTNFIDDVTESIANGVSDIKELGVTKVLVNMLQPMGCSPRFTRTANNYTECIKSEITDIHNKKIKEKLGSEDSVLLLDLYTTFNQIIHPKSGTGFVHRHLPAARATRRAGTAARLTAGTAKNCSRCATSRTSTSTGTSITRRRLDGRPSWTSSKTPSRNFSTSIARQ
;
A
#
# COMPACT_ATOMS: atom_id res chain seq x y z
N MET A 1 -84.35 -85.11 34.51
CA MET A 1 -83.24 -85.74 33.76
C MET A 1 -82.95 -84.83 32.57
N TYR A 2 -81.80 -84.19 32.39
CA TYR A 2 -80.46 -84.77 32.17
C TYR A 2 -79.33 -83.87 32.72
N LYS A 3 -78.30 -84.53 33.28
CA LYS A 3 -76.94 -84.00 33.43
C LYS A 3 -76.35 -83.70 32.05
N LEU A 4 -75.67 -82.56 31.89
CA LEU A 4 -74.65 -82.39 30.85
C LEU A 4 -73.39 -81.76 31.45
N ARG A 5 -72.26 -82.42 31.13
CA ARG A 5 -70.92 -82.25 31.69
C ARG A 5 -70.24 -80.97 31.20
N LEU A 6 -69.52 -80.32 32.11
CA LEU A 6 -68.39 -79.43 31.80
C LEU A 6 -67.24 -80.21 31.12
N PRO A 7 -66.51 -79.62 30.16
CA PRO A 7 -65.12 -79.96 29.91
C PRO A 7 -64.17 -79.07 30.77
N PRO A 8 -62.97 -79.56 31.14
CA PRO A 8 -62.12 -78.92 32.13
C PRO A 8 -61.05 -77.98 31.53
N LYS A 9 -60.74 -76.95 32.33
CA LYS A 9 -59.40 -76.39 32.59
C LYS A 9 -58.61 -75.86 31.38
N ILE A 10 -58.77 -74.57 31.10
CA ILE A 10 -57.65 -73.74 30.66
C ILE A 10 -56.72 -73.59 31.87
N THR A 11 -55.54 -74.20 31.78
CA THR A 11 -54.55 -74.29 32.84
C THR A 11 -54.00 -72.92 33.23
N VAL A 12 -54.06 -72.61 34.53
CA VAL A 12 -53.51 -71.42 35.21
C VAL A 12 -52.07 -71.06 34.78
N ARG A 13 -51.27 -72.03 34.32
CA ARG A 13 -49.91 -71.82 33.80
C ARG A 13 -49.81 -70.84 32.62
N ALA A 14 -50.83 -70.71 31.77
CA ALA A 14 -50.75 -69.80 30.62
C ALA A 14 -50.85 -68.32 31.02
N VAL A 15 -51.59 -68.02 32.09
CA VAL A 15 -51.79 -66.64 32.58
C VAL A 15 -50.55 -66.14 33.32
N ASP A 16 -49.90 -67.00 34.11
CA ASP A 16 -48.67 -66.64 34.85
C ASP A 16 -47.48 -66.38 33.92
N VAL A 17 -47.36 -67.14 32.82
CA VAL A 17 -46.30 -66.94 31.82
C VAL A 17 -46.51 -65.64 31.02
N LEU A 18 -47.75 -65.31 30.68
CA LEU A 18 -48.07 -64.02 30.04
C LEU A 18 -47.82 -62.84 30.99
N CYS A 19 -48.18 -62.97 32.27
CA CYS A 19 -47.99 -61.91 33.26
C CYS A 19 -46.50 -61.65 33.54
N THR A 20 -45.69 -62.70 33.64
CA THR A 20 -44.23 -62.57 33.82
C THR A 20 -43.53 -62.00 32.58
N HIS A 21 -43.94 -62.39 31.36
CA HIS A 21 -43.43 -61.75 30.14
C HIS A 21 -43.85 -60.28 30.01
N LEU A 22 -45.07 -59.93 30.41
CA LEU A 22 -45.53 -58.53 30.39
C LEU A 22 -44.77 -57.67 31.40
N LEU A 23 -44.52 -58.18 32.61
CA LEU A 23 -43.74 -57.49 33.63
C LEU A 23 -42.28 -57.28 33.18
N LEU A 24 -41.65 -58.32 32.62
CA LEU A 24 -40.28 -58.21 32.10
C LEU A 24 -40.20 -57.21 30.94
N THR A 25 -41.14 -57.24 30.00
CA THR A 25 -41.15 -56.29 28.87
C THR A 25 -41.37 -54.85 29.33
N VAL A 26 -42.25 -54.61 30.30
CA VAL A 26 -42.43 -53.27 30.91
C VAL A 26 -41.14 -52.82 31.60
N GLN A 27 -40.46 -53.69 32.34
CA GLN A 27 -39.19 -53.37 33.01
C GLN A 27 -38.06 -53.04 32.02
N PHE A 28 -37.96 -53.79 30.91
CA PHE A 28 -37.02 -53.51 29.81
C PHE A 28 -37.33 -52.19 29.09
N LEU A 29 -38.61 -51.87 28.86
CA LEU A 29 -39.03 -50.60 28.28
C LEU A 29 -38.73 -49.41 29.23
N SER A 30 -38.86 -49.62 30.53
CA SER A 30 -38.56 -48.62 31.56
C SER A 30 -37.06 -48.31 31.62
N LEU A 31 -36.22 -49.36 31.61
CA LEU A 31 -34.76 -49.22 31.61
C LEU A 31 -34.24 -48.57 30.31
N SER A 32 -34.78 -48.96 29.16
CA SER A 32 -34.42 -48.35 27.87
C SER A 32 -34.88 -46.89 27.76
N PHE A 33 -36.01 -46.52 28.37
CA PHE A 33 -36.46 -45.12 28.46
C PHE A 33 -35.53 -44.28 29.36
N ILE A 34 -35.15 -44.79 30.53
CA ILE A 34 -34.21 -44.12 31.44
C ILE A 34 -32.83 -43.97 30.81
N GLN A 35 -32.34 -45.00 30.11
CA GLN A 35 -31.05 -44.97 29.41
C GLN A 35 -31.07 -43.99 28.22
N ARG A 36 -32.24 -43.78 27.58
CA ARG A 36 -32.43 -42.77 26.53
C ARG A 36 -32.44 -41.35 27.09
N GLU A 37 -33.03 -41.13 28.27
CA GLU A 37 -32.99 -39.83 28.94
C GLU A 37 -31.57 -39.45 29.41
N THR A 38 -30.83 -40.39 29.99
CA THR A 38 -29.45 -40.13 30.45
C THR A 38 -28.51 -39.89 29.27
N THR A 39 -28.66 -40.62 28.17
CA THR A 39 -27.89 -40.38 26.94
C THR A 39 -28.23 -39.04 26.29
N MET A 40 -29.50 -38.60 26.28
CA MET A 40 -29.86 -37.26 25.78
C MET A 40 -29.31 -36.14 26.66
N LYS A 41 -29.32 -36.28 28.00
CA LYS A 41 -28.72 -35.29 28.92
C LYS A 41 -27.20 -35.21 28.75
N SER A 42 -26.52 -36.35 28.59
CA SER A 42 -25.09 -36.40 28.30
C SER A 42 -24.75 -35.78 26.94
N LEU A 43 -25.55 -36.04 25.90
CA LEU A 43 -25.36 -35.44 24.58
C LEU A 43 -25.54 -33.92 24.63
N PHE A 44 -26.55 -33.42 25.34
CA PHE A 44 -26.76 -31.99 25.54
C PHE A 44 -25.58 -31.34 26.26
N PHE A 45 -25.04 -31.99 27.30
CA PHE A 45 -23.87 -31.49 28.03
C PHE A 45 -22.62 -31.41 27.14
N VAL A 46 -22.38 -32.44 26.31
CA VAL A 46 -21.28 -32.44 25.34
C VAL A 46 -21.44 -31.33 24.29
N ILE A 47 -22.65 -31.12 23.77
CA ILE A 47 -22.92 -30.04 22.81
C ILE A 47 -22.67 -28.68 23.46
N CYS A 48 -23.12 -28.46 24.70
CA CYS A 48 -22.85 -27.23 25.44
C CYS A 48 -21.33 -26.99 25.63
N ILE A 49 -20.56 -28.04 25.95
CA ILE A 49 -19.10 -27.93 26.05
C ILE A 49 -18.49 -27.57 24.69
N LEU A 50 -18.91 -28.20 23.60
CA LEU A 50 -18.40 -27.90 22.25
C LEU A 50 -18.72 -26.46 21.82
N VAL A 51 -19.92 -25.96 22.14
CA VAL A 51 -20.31 -24.56 21.90
C VAL A 51 -19.46 -23.60 22.74
N LEU A 52 -19.23 -23.91 24.01
CA LEU A 52 -18.37 -23.11 24.89
C LEU A 52 -16.91 -23.09 24.41
N LEU A 53 -16.39 -24.22 23.92
CA LEU A 53 -15.04 -24.31 23.35
C LEU A 53 -14.92 -23.53 22.03
N HIS A 54 -15.93 -23.56 21.16
CA HIS A 54 -15.97 -22.71 19.95
C HIS A 54 -16.06 -21.23 20.30
N ALA A 55 -16.90 -20.86 21.27
CA ALA A 55 -17.03 -19.47 21.74
C ALA A 55 -15.73 -18.98 22.39
N ALA A 56 -15.07 -19.82 23.19
CA ALA A 56 -13.75 -19.53 23.77
C ALA A 56 -12.68 -19.38 22.67
N GLY A 57 -12.65 -20.26 21.67
CA GLY A 57 -11.73 -20.14 20.53
C GLY A 57 -11.94 -18.87 19.70
N HIS A 58 -13.20 -18.48 19.45
CA HIS A 58 -13.53 -17.22 18.79
C HIS A 58 -13.17 -16.00 19.64
N ALA A 59 -13.39 -16.06 20.96
CA ALA A 59 -12.99 -15.00 21.88
C ALA A 59 -11.47 -14.84 21.96
N GLU A 60 -10.72 -15.95 21.98
CA GLU A 60 -9.26 -15.98 21.97
C GLU A 60 -8.71 -15.41 20.65
N SER A 61 -9.26 -15.82 19.51
CA SER A 61 -8.90 -15.31 18.18
C SER A 61 -9.22 -13.82 18.03
N SER A 62 -10.38 -13.37 18.53
CA SER A 62 -10.77 -11.96 18.53
C SER A 62 -9.91 -11.11 19.47
N ARG A 63 -9.48 -11.67 20.62
CA ARG A 63 -8.54 -11.01 21.54
C ARG A 63 -7.16 -10.89 20.92
N ARG A 64 -6.64 -11.94 20.26
CA ARG A 64 -5.37 -11.87 19.52
C ARG A 64 -5.42 -10.83 18.40
N HIS A 65 -6.48 -10.80 17.60
CA HIS A 65 -6.67 -9.76 16.59
C HIS A 65 -6.77 -8.34 17.17
N ARG A 66 -7.33 -8.20 18.38
CA ARG A 66 -7.45 -6.92 19.07
C ARG A 66 -6.13 -6.46 19.70
N ASP A 67 -5.34 -7.38 20.25
CA ASP A 67 -4.00 -7.08 20.77
C ASP A 67 -3.02 -6.80 19.63
N ASP A 68 -3.07 -7.54 18.52
CA ASP A 68 -2.30 -7.23 17.31
C ASP A 68 -2.66 -5.84 16.77
N ARG A 69 -3.95 -5.48 16.72
CA ARG A 69 -4.38 -4.12 16.33
C ARG A 69 -3.94 -3.03 17.32
N ARG A 70 -3.92 -3.32 18.62
CA ARG A 70 -3.47 -2.37 19.66
C ARG A 70 -1.95 -2.17 19.66
N GLN A 71 -1.20 -3.22 19.35
CA GLN A 71 0.25 -3.15 19.16
C GLN A 71 0.58 -2.38 17.87
N ALA A 72 -0.13 -2.69 16.78
CA ALA A 72 0.00 -2.03 15.48
C ALA A 72 -0.34 -0.54 15.55
N SER A 73 -1.35 -0.13 16.33
CA SER A 73 -1.71 1.29 16.52
C SER A 73 -0.67 2.13 17.27
N SER A 74 0.44 1.55 17.74
CA SER A 74 1.55 2.31 18.35
C SER A 74 2.80 2.41 17.47
N CYS A 75 2.87 1.63 16.38
CA CYS A 75 4.06 1.57 15.54
C CYS A 75 4.09 2.76 14.57
N LYS A 76 4.96 3.72 14.84
CA LYS A 76 5.13 4.89 13.95
C LYS A 76 5.83 4.51 12.66
N LEU A 77 5.42 5.11 11.54
CA LEU A 77 6.04 4.92 10.24
C LEU A 77 6.66 6.23 9.74
N PHE A 78 7.96 6.19 9.40
CA PHE A 78 8.67 7.30 8.77
C PHE A 78 9.09 6.92 7.35
N VAL A 79 8.71 7.73 6.37
CA VAL A 79 8.88 7.36 4.95
C VAL A 79 9.84 8.32 4.25
N PHE A 80 10.82 7.77 3.55
CA PHE A 80 11.85 8.49 2.80
C PHE A 80 11.97 7.87 1.41
N GLY A 81 12.27 8.68 0.40
CA GLY A 81 12.43 8.18 -0.97
C GLY A 81 11.86 9.10 -2.03
N ASP A 82 11.37 8.48 -3.10
CA ASP A 82 10.92 9.16 -4.31
C ASP A 82 9.43 8.90 -4.64
N THR A 83 9.08 8.98 -5.93
CA THR A 83 7.75 8.72 -6.47
C THR A 83 7.11 7.40 -6.06
N PHE A 84 7.87 6.38 -5.65
CA PHE A 84 7.27 5.10 -5.20
C PHE A 84 6.50 5.22 -3.88
N VAL A 85 6.79 6.25 -3.09
CA VAL A 85 6.28 6.41 -1.72
C VAL A 85 5.79 7.81 -1.41
N ASP A 86 5.99 8.79 -2.29
CA ASP A 86 5.43 10.14 -2.12
C ASP A 86 3.90 10.13 -2.19
N ASN A 87 3.27 10.63 -1.13
CA ASN A 87 1.81 10.78 -1.01
C ASN A 87 1.33 12.25 -1.03
N GLY A 88 2.20 13.22 -1.32
CA GLY A 88 1.80 14.62 -1.43
C GLY A 88 2.87 15.69 -1.15
N ASN A 89 4.14 15.33 -0.95
CA ASN A 89 5.19 16.31 -0.70
C ASN A 89 5.65 17.05 -1.95
N THR A 90 5.58 16.45 -3.14
CA THR A 90 5.88 17.17 -4.38
C THR A 90 4.90 18.32 -4.57
N ASP A 91 5.41 19.53 -4.89
CA ASP A 91 4.59 20.72 -5.09
C ASP A 91 3.46 20.49 -6.12
N LYS A 92 2.31 21.11 -5.86
CA LYS A 92 1.13 21.10 -6.71
C LYS A 92 1.22 22.09 -7.87
N GLN A 93 2.09 23.11 -7.80
CA GLN A 93 2.07 24.25 -8.70
C GLN A 93 2.55 23.93 -10.14
N GLY A 94 2.15 24.79 -11.09
CA GLY A 94 2.74 24.85 -12.42
C GLY A 94 2.26 23.84 -13.47
N LEU A 95 1.38 22.88 -13.14
CA LEU A 95 0.79 21.94 -14.12
C LEU A 95 1.86 21.31 -15.05
N THR A 96 3.02 20.94 -14.50
CA THR A 96 4.17 20.48 -15.27
C THR A 96 4.31 18.96 -15.23
N TRP A 97 5.27 18.41 -15.98
CA TRP A 97 5.61 16.99 -15.86
C TRP A 97 6.11 16.59 -14.46
N TRP A 98 6.67 17.54 -13.71
CA TRP A 98 7.12 17.38 -12.33
C TRP A 98 5.96 17.32 -11.33
N THR A 99 4.84 17.98 -11.62
CA THR A 99 3.71 18.10 -10.68
C THR A 99 2.49 17.29 -11.12
N ARG A 100 2.70 16.38 -12.08
CA ARG A 100 1.63 15.59 -12.74
C ARG A 100 0.80 14.73 -11.78
N ASN A 101 1.37 14.31 -10.66
CA ASN A 101 0.73 13.56 -9.56
C ASN A 101 -0.48 14.29 -8.95
N TRP A 102 -0.63 15.59 -9.21
CA TRP A 102 -1.75 16.42 -8.78
C TRP A 102 -2.88 16.56 -9.80
N TYR A 103 -2.80 15.87 -10.93
CA TYR A 103 -3.76 16.01 -12.03
C TYR A 103 -4.19 14.65 -12.57
N LYS A 104 -5.38 14.58 -13.17
CA LYS A 104 -5.84 13.33 -13.79
C LYS A 104 -4.84 12.86 -14.86
N PRO A 105 -4.56 11.55 -14.96
CA PRO A 105 -5.33 10.43 -14.40
C PRO A 105 -4.87 9.95 -13.01
N TYR A 106 -4.02 10.67 -12.29
CA TYR A 106 -3.63 10.23 -10.94
C TYR A 106 -4.85 10.23 -10.00
N GLY A 107 -4.91 9.27 -9.07
CA GLY A 107 -6.03 9.09 -8.14
C GLY A 107 -7.35 8.56 -8.71
N VAL A 108 -7.46 8.26 -10.01
CA VAL A 108 -8.74 7.83 -10.63
C VAL A 108 -9.28 6.48 -10.14
N SER A 109 -8.45 5.69 -9.45
CA SER A 109 -8.79 4.39 -8.85
C SER A 109 -8.94 4.49 -7.32
N ASP A 110 -8.77 5.67 -6.72
CA ASP A 110 -8.84 5.88 -5.28
C ASP A 110 -10.23 6.36 -4.82
N ALA A 111 -11.08 5.41 -4.49
CA ALA A 111 -12.44 5.70 -4.02
C ALA A 111 -12.46 6.43 -2.67
N ASN A 112 -11.43 6.27 -1.83
CA ASN A 112 -11.38 6.93 -0.52
C ASN A 112 -11.09 8.43 -0.63
N HIS A 113 -10.57 8.86 -1.78
CA HIS A 113 -10.26 10.26 -2.09
C HIS A 113 -11.08 10.79 -3.26
N ASP A 114 -12.34 10.36 -3.38
CA ASP A 114 -13.27 10.83 -4.41
C ASP A 114 -12.73 10.73 -5.85
N TYR A 115 -11.91 9.71 -6.12
CA TYR A 115 -11.26 9.48 -7.41
C TYR A 115 -10.42 10.70 -7.89
N SER A 116 -9.86 11.44 -6.93
CA SER A 116 -9.12 12.68 -7.14
C SER A 116 -7.62 12.50 -6.92
N PRO A 117 -6.77 13.25 -7.65
CA PRO A 117 -5.32 13.23 -7.42
C PRO A 117 -4.99 13.73 -6.02
N THR A 118 -4.25 12.93 -5.25
CA THR A 118 -3.80 13.27 -3.89
C THR A 118 -2.32 13.64 -3.81
N GLY A 119 -1.63 13.75 -4.96
CA GLY A 119 -0.17 13.90 -4.99
C GLY A 119 0.59 12.57 -5.01
N ARG A 120 -0.12 11.43 -5.00
CA ARG A 120 0.46 10.10 -5.24
C ARG A 120 0.82 9.91 -6.72
N PHE A 121 1.99 9.35 -7.01
CA PHE A 121 2.42 9.01 -8.38
C PHE A 121 1.80 7.70 -8.91
N SER A 122 0.55 7.42 -8.55
CA SER A 122 -0.24 6.26 -8.97
C SER A 122 -1.68 6.66 -9.30
N ASP A 123 -2.44 5.78 -9.94
CA ASP A 123 -3.88 5.96 -10.10
C ASP A 123 -4.64 5.75 -8.77
N GLY A 124 -3.95 5.32 -7.71
CA GLY A 124 -4.44 5.38 -6.33
C GLY A 124 -3.32 5.32 -5.32
N LYS A 125 -3.36 4.31 -4.44
CA LYS A 125 -2.37 4.08 -3.38
C LYS A 125 -0.96 3.77 -3.93
N VAL A 126 0.06 4.16 -3.17
CA VAL A 126 1.49 3.94 -3.42
C VAL A 126 2.09 3.04 -2.32
N GLN A 127 3.38 2.68 -2.41
CA GLN A 127 3.99 1.67 -1.54
C GLN A 127 3.89 2.00 -0.04
N SER A 128 4.01 3.28 0.32
CA SER A 128 3.88 3.76 1.70
C SER A 128 2.49 3.52 2.27
N ASP A 129 1.44 3.63 1.45
CA ASP A 129 0.07 3.35 1.89
C ASP A 129 -0.12 1.87 2.22
N PHE A 130 0.38 0.98 1.36
CA PHE A 130 0.27 -0.46 1.61
C PHE A 130 1.07 -0.90 2.83
N LEU A 131 2.24 -0.30 3.08
CA LEU A 131 2.99 -0.57 4.30
C LEU A 131 2.23 -0.09 5.54
N ALA A 132 1.65 1.11 5.50
CA ALA A 132 0.83 1.61 6.60
C ALA A 132 -0.40 0.72 6.87
N MET A 133 -1.02 0.18 5.82
CA MET A 133 -2.11 -0.80 5.94
C MET A 133 -1.68 -2.10 6.61
N ILE A 134 -0.48 -2.60 6.31
CA ILE A 134 0.10 -3.75 7.01
C ILE A 134 0.33 -3.43 8.49
N LEU A 135 0.70 -2.18 8.80
CA LEU A 135 0.84 -1.66 10.16
C LEU A 135 -0.50 -1.24 10.81
N GLY A 136 -1.64 -1.55 10.19
CA GLY A 136 -2.97 -1.33 10.80
C GLY A 136 -3.56 0.07 10.65
N HIS A 137 -2.99 0.92 9.80
CA HIS A 137 -3.51 2.24 9.45
C HIS A 137 -4.26 2.22 8.11
N ASP A 138 -5.09 3.23 7.83
CA ASP A 138 -5.85 3.25 6.57
C ASP A 138 -4.97 3.61 5.35
N GLU A 139 -3.92 4.39 5.56
CA GLU A 139 -2.97 4.81 4.52
C GLU A 139 -1.68 5.44 5.08
N SER A 140 -0.80 5.89 4.17
CA SER A 140 0.48 6.50 4.51
C SER A 140 0.30 7.64 5.51
N PRO A 141 1.25 7.82 6.45
CA PRO A 141 1.31 9.03 7.27
C PRO A 141 1.29 10.30 6.42
N ALA A 142 0.87 11.40 7.03
CA ALA A 142 0.74 12.69 6.36
C ALA A 142 2.06 13.10 5.66
N PRO A 143 1.99 13.72 4.47
CA PRO A 143 3.17 14.33 3.86
C PRO A 143 3.59 15.56 4.65
N GLU A 144 4.88 15.68 4.96
CA GLU A 144 5.45 16.78 5.74
C GLU A 144 5.06 18.19 5.23
N ASN A 145 5.01 18.38 3.90
CA ASN A 145 4.63 19.66 3.30
C ASN A 145 3.15 20.04 3.47
N MET A 146 2.29 19.13 3.94
CA MET A 146 0.88 19.40 4.19
C MET A 146 0.53 19.53 5.66
N ARG A 147 1.53 19.48 6.55
CA ARG A 147 1.31 19.62 7.99
C ARG A 147 0.56 20.93 8.28
N ARG A 148 -0.61 20.81 8.91
CA ARG A 148 -1.44 21.95 9.31
C ARG A 148 -1.05 22.42 10.71
N GLY A 149 0.11 23.07 10.83
CA GLY A 149 0.48 23.74 12.08
C GLY A 149 0.49 22.83 13.33
N ASP A 150 0.16 23.40 14.49
CA ASP A 150 0.19 22.77 15.83
C ASP A 150 -1.02 21.86 16.10
N ASP A 151 -1.73 21.37 15.07
CA ASP A 151 -2.75 20.34 15.28
C ASP A 151 -2.05 19.01 15.65
N ASP A 152 -2.20 18.60 16.91
CA ASP A 152 -1.59 17.42 17.54
C ASP A 152 -1.94 16.06 16.87
N ASP A 153 -2.78 16.04 15.84
CA ASP A 153 -3.21 14.81 15.15
C ASP A 153 -2.29 14.42 13.96
N ASP A 154 -1.53 15.38 13.40
CA ASP A 154 -0.77 15.20 12.15
C ASP A 154 0.47 14.28 12.29
N ASP A 155 0.89 13.93 13.52
CA ASP A 155 2.05 13.06 13.78
C ASP A 155 1.71 11.77 14.55
N SER A 156 0.41 11.50 14.78
CA SER A 156 -0.10 10.45 15.65
C SER A 156 0.47 9.05 15.37
N PHE A 157 0.85 8.77 14.11
CA PHE A 157 1.51 7.51 13.73
C PHE A 157 2.72 7.66 12.78
N GLY A 158 3.31 8.87 12.68
CA GLY A 158 4.53 9.10 11.91
C GLY A 158 4.39 10.17 10.83
N MET A 159 5.28 10.14 9.82
CA MET A 159 5.36 11.21 8.82
C MET A 159 6.01 10.72 7.51
N ASN A 160 5.51 11.20 6.38
CA ASN A 160 6.10 10.95 5.08
C ASN A 160 6.96 12.14 4.63
N PHE A 161 8.26 11.93 4.43
CA PHE A 161 9.22 12.91 3.95
C PHE A 161 9.59 12.71 2.48
N ALA A 162 9.18 11.60 1.86
CA ALA A 162 9.51 11.29 0.49
C ALA A 162 8.96 12.34 -0.46
N ALA A 163 9.75 12.70 -1.48
CA ALA A 163 9.33 13.66 -2.50
C ALA A 163 9.63 13.10 -3.87
N GLY A 164 8.70 13.27 -4.80
CA GLY A 164 8.82 12.82 -6.19
C GLY A 164 10.17 13.20 -6.81
N PHE A 165 10.74 12.26 -7.55
CA PHE A 165 11.99 12.43 -8.30
C PHE A 165 13.21 12.77 -7.44
N SER A 166 13.13 12.52 -6.12
CA SER A 166 14.29 12.60 -5.23
C SER A 166 15.37 11.63 -5.68
N LYS A 167 16.62 12.06 -5.48
CA LYS A 167 17.81 11.24 -5.71
C LYS A 167 18.44 10.90 -4.36
N ALA A 168 18.93 9.67 -4.24
CA ALA A 168 19.73 9.27 -3.11
C ALA A 168 21.05 10.05 -3.09
N LYS A 169 21.71 10.17 -4.25
CA LYS A 169 23.02 10.84 -4.39
C LYS A 169 22.88 12.24 -4.99
N ALA A 170 23.62 13.18 -4.41
CA ALA A 170 23.75 14.53 -4.94
C ALA A 170 24.55 14.53 -6.25
N ILE A 171 24.04 15.22 -7.27
CA ILE A 171 24.72 15.45 -8.54
C ILE A 171 24.92 16.97 -8.68
N ASN A 172 26.17 17.43 -8.63
CA ASN A 172 26.57 18.83 -8.74
C ASN A 172 26.05 19.77 -7.63
N THR A 173 25.59 19.21 -6.50
CA THR A 173 25.17 19.94 -5.30
C THR A 173 25.85 19.35 -4.07
N THR A 174 25.88 20.11 -2.97
CA THR A 174 26.49 19.69 -1.70
C THR A 174 25.64 18.67 -0.94
N ALA A 175 24.32 18.70 -1.12
CA ALA A 175 23.37 17.79 -0.46
C ALA A 175 22.42 17.16 -1.48
N SER A 176 22.02 15.91 -1.22
CA SER A 176 21.02 15.19 -2.01
C SER A 176 19.62 15.47 -1.46
N GLU A 177 18.60 15.15 -2.23
CA GLU A 177 17.23 15.22 -1.71
C GLU A 177 17.02 14.24 -0.56
N PHE A 178 17.66 13.07 -0.60
CA PHE A 178 17.58 12.12 0.50
C PHE A 178 18.17 12.68 1.81
N SER A 179 19.37 13.29 1.75
CA SER A 179 19.95 13.91 2.94
C SER A 179 19.14 15.10 3.43
N ALA A 180 18.49 15.83 2.52
CA ALA A 180 17.53 16.88 2.88
C ALA A 180 16.29 16.32 3.59
N GLN A 181 15.72 15.20 3.14
CA GLN A 181 14.59 14.52 3.79
C GLN A 181 14.93 14.11 5.23
N ILE A 182 16.10 13.47 5.43
CA ILE A 182 16.61 13.09 6.76
C ILE A 182 16.86 14.35 7.61
N GLY A 183 17.40 15.41 7.01
CA GLY A 183 17.61 16.69 7.69
C GLY A 183 16.31 17.33 8.19
N ARG A 184 15.21 17.21 7.43
CA ARG A 184 13.87 17.65 7.85
C ARG A 184 13.38 16.81 9.03
N PHE A 185 13.50 15.48 8.96
CA PHE A 185 13.16 14.59 10.07
C PHE A 185 13.92 14.93 11.36
N ARG A 186 15.25 15.06 11.27
CA ARG A 186 16.13 15.48 12.38
C ARG A 186 15.69 16.81 12.99
N ARG A 187 15.29 17.79 12.16
CA ARG A 187 14.80 19.10 12.62
C ARG A 187 13.49 18.96 13.39
N LEU A 188 12.54 18.17 12.91
CA LEU A 188 11.25 17.96 13.60
C LEU A 188 11.43 17.25 14.95
N LEU A 189 12.32 16.25 15.04
CA LEU A 189 12.70 15.61 16.31
C LEU A 189 13.37 16.60 17.29
N LYS A 190 14.22 17.49 16.77
CA LYS A 190 14.91 18.50 17.60
C LYS A 190 13.92 19.50 18.20
N HIS A 191 12.92 19.91 17.42
CA HIS A 191 11.90 20.87 17.84
C HIS A 191 10.74 20.25 18.63
N GLY A 192 10.74 18.92 18.82
CA GLY A 192 9.70 18.22 19.56
C GLY A 192 8.37 18.10 18.80
N ILE A 193 8.35 18.40 17.50
CA ILE A 193 7.18 18.22 16.63
C ILE A 193 6.93 16.74 16.37
N ILE A 194 8.01 15.95 16.28
CA ILE A 194 7.93 14.50 16.35
C ILE A 194 8.52 14.11 17.71
N SER A 195 7.77 13.32 18.48
CA SER A 195 8.26 12.76 19.74
C SER A 195 9.57 12.00 19.54
N ARG A 196 10.48 12.08 20.51
CA ARG A 196 11.75 11.31 20.50
C ARG A 196 11.56 9.86 20.90
N ASP A 197 10.38 9.49 21.40
CA ASP A 197 10.03 8.10 21.67
C ASP A 197 9.60 7.39 20.38
N ILE A 198 10.61 7.03 19.57
CA ILE A 198 10.47 6.42 18.25
C ILE A 198 11.26 5.11 18.14
N ASN A 199 11.70 4.53 19.25
CA ASN A 199 12.47 3.29 19.26
C ASN A 199 11.71 2.09 18.66
N GLN A 200 10.38 2.08 18.77
CA GLN A 200 9.46 1.09 18.19
C GLN A 200 8.88 1.52 16.83
N SER A 201 9.46 2.54 16.21
CA SER A 201 9.07 2.98 14.86
C SER A 201 9.77 2.16 13.77
N VAL A 202 9.19 2.24 12.57
CA VAL A 202 9.71 1.66 11.35
C VAL A 202 10.01 2.78 10.36
N ALA A 203 11.13 2.71 9.66
CA ALA A 203 11.40 3.56 8.50
C ALA A 203 11.26 2.77 7.20
N LEU A 204 10.77 3.43 6.14
CA LEU A 204 10.82 2.94 4.77
C LEU A 204 11.71 3.86 3.94
N VAL A 205 12.79 3.32 3.37
CA VAL A 205 13.68 4.00 2.43
C VAL A 205 13.47 3.42 1.03
N ALA A 206 12.80 4.18 0.17
CA ALA A 206 12.27 3.68 -1.10
C ALA A 206 12.70 4.55 -2.29
N PHE A 207 13.83 4.19 -2.89
CA PHE A 207 14.28 4.75 -4.17
C PHE A 207 13.99 3.78 -5.31
N SER A 208 13.55 4.32 -6.45
CA SER A 208 13.11 3.58 -7.62
C SER A 208 14.09 3.65 -8.81
N GLY A 209 15.29 4.18 -8.56
CA GLY A 209 16.35 4.30 -9.55
C GLY A 209 16.33 5.62 -10.34
N TYR A 210 15.68 6.67 -9.80
CA TYR A 210 15.67 7.98 -10.44
C TYR A 210 17.09 8.59 -10.57
N ASP A 211 18.01 8.24 -9.69
CA ASP A 211 19.45 8.57 -9.79
C ASP A 211 20.03 8.22 -11.18
N TYR A 212 19.65 7.07 -11.75
CA TYR A 212 20.16 6.58 -13.02
C TYR A 212 19.49 7.17 -14.25
N THR A 213 18.57 8.13 -14.07
CA THR A 213 17.93 8.81 -15.19
C THR A 213 18.82 9.86 -15.86
N TYR A 214 19.89 10.26 -15.18
CA TYR A 214 20.94 11.14 -15.69
C TYR A 214 22.27 10.71 -15.06
N ILE A 215 23.00 9.85 -15.77
CA ILE A 215 24.38 9.50 -15.40
C ILE A 215 25.27 10.64 -15.90
N PRO A 216 26.11 11.27 -15.06
CA PRO A 216 27.00 12.35 -15.50
C PRO A 216 27.87 11.92 -16.68
N HIS A 217 28.11 12.81 -17.64
CA HIS A 217 28.88 12.51 -18.85
C HIS A 217 30.30 11.99 -18.58
N LYS A 218 30.88 12.33 -17.42
CA LYS A 218 32.19 11.83 -16.97
C LYS A 218 32.18 10.36 -16.55
N ASP A 219 31.00 9.78 -16.35
CA ASP A 219 30.78 8.45 -15.79
C ASP A 219 30.15 7.49 -16.84
N THR A 220 30.36 7.74 -18.12
CA THR A 220 29.71 6.98 -19.21
C THR A 220 30.44 5.71 -19.62
N ASP A 221 31.70 5.55 -19.23
CA ASP A 221 32.41 4.28 -19.38
C ASP A 221 31.98 3.30 -18.28
N ARG A 222 32.29 2.00 -18.46
CA ARG A 222 31.84 0.96 -17.51
C ARG A 222 32.34 1.22 -16.09
N HIS A 223 33.54 1.78 -15.95
CA HIS A 223 34.17 2.05 -14.66
C HIS A 223 33.46 3.21 -13.94
N GLY A 224 33.34 4.38 -14.59
CA GLY A 224 32.64 5.53 -14.04
C GLY A 224 31.18 5.24 -13.72
N TYR A 225 30.51 4.49 -14.60
CA TYR A 225 29.12 4.07 -14.36
C TYR A 225 28.98 3.19 -13.10
N THR A 226 29.91 2.25 -12.90
CA THR A 226 29.92 1.38 -11.71
C THR A 226 30.25 2.15 -10.44
N ASN A 227 31.17 3.12 -10.51
CA ASN A 227 31.50 4.00 -9.38
C ASN A 227 30.30 4.87 -9.01
N PHE A 228 29.56 5.40 -9.99
CA PHE A 228 28.33 6.13 -9.72
C PHE A 228 27.26 5.26 -9.03
N ILE A 229 27.12 3.99 -9.41
CA ILE A 229 26.23 3.07 -8.67
C ILE A 229 26.72 2.88 -7.24
N ASP A 230 28.04 2.73 -7.03
CA ASP A 230 28.61 2.61 -5.70
C ASP A 230 28.26 3.82 -4.84
N ASP A 231 28.50 5.04 -5.34
CA ASP A 231 28.13 6.30 -4.69
C ASP A 231 26.65 6.37 -4.31
N VAL A 232 25.75 5.93 -5.20
CA VAL A 232 24.31 5.90 -4.94
C VAL A 232 24.00 4.92 -3.81
N THR A 233 24.51 3.70 -3.86
CA THR A 233 24.25 2.67 -2.84
C THR A 233 24.90 3.02 -1.49
N GLU A 234 26.07 3.66 -1.51
CA GLU A 234 26.74 4.22 -0.35
C GLU A 234 25.92 5.33 0.29
N SER A 235 25.36 6.23 -0.52
CA SER A 235 24.47 7.28 -0.01
C SER A 235 23.19 6.72 0.61
N ILE A 236 22.65 5.61 0.08
CA ILE A 236 21.50 4.93 0.69
C ILE A 236 21.90 4.32 2.03
N ALA A 237 23.00 3.58 2.08
CA ALA A 237 23.48 2.93 3.30
C ALA A 237 23.78 3.95 4.42
N ASN A 238 24.45 5.05 4.09
CA ASN A 238 24.72 6.13 5.04
C ASN A 238 23.43 6.79 5.53
N GLY A 239 22.45 7.01 4.66
CA GLY A 239 21.15 7.53 5.10
C GLY A 239 20.37 6.56 6.02
N VAL A 240 20.51 5.24 5.81
CA VAL A 240 19.98 4.24 6.75
C VAL A 240 20.67 4.36 8.10
N SER A 241 22.00 4.50 8.14
CA SER A 241 22.75 4.75 9.40
C SER A 241 22.25 6.02 10.10
N ASP A 242 22.16 7.13 9.39
CA ASP A 242 21.65 8.41 9.91
C ASP A 242 20.24 8.28 10.53
N ILE A 243 19.32 7.58 9.85
CA ILE A 243 17.95 7.35 10.33
C ILE A 243 17.97 6.54 11.63
N LYS A 244 18.85 5.54 11.71
CA LYS A 244 19.00 4.72 12.92
C LYS A 244 19.61 5.48 14.08
N GLU A 245 20.62 6.31 13.82
CA GLU A 245 21.21 7.21 14.82
C GLU A 245 20.19 8.21 15.38
N LEU A 246 19.17 8.56 14.60
CA LEU A 246 18.06 9.40 15.05
C LEU A 246 17.03 8.65 15.92
N GLY A 247 17.13 7.32 16.02
CA GLY A 247 16.34 6.49 16.95
C GLY A 247 15.41 5.48 16.29
N VAL A 248 15.31 5.44 14.96
CA VAL A 248 14.46 4.45 14.26
C VAL A 248 15.20 3.13 14.12
N THR A 249 14.81 2.10 14.87
CA THR A 249 15.61 0.87 14.97
C THR A 249 15.33 -0.18 13.90
N LYS A 250 14.24 -0.05 13.13
CA LYS A 250 13.86 -0.98 12.05
C LYS A 250 13.70 -0.24 10.74
N VAL A 251 14.44 -0.64 9.71
CA VAL A 251 14.44 0.06 8.41
C VAL A 251 14.17 -0.91 7.28
N LEU A 252 13.15 -0.63 6.48
CA LEU A 252 12.88 -1.32 5.22
C LEU A 252 13.56 -0.55 4.10
N VAL A 253 14.30 -1.25 3.24
CA VAL A 253 15.03 -0.63 2.13
C VAL A 253 14.65 -1.31 0.83
N ASN A 254 14.21 -0.54 -0.16
CA ASN A 254 13.96 -1.08 -1.48
C ASN A 254 15.26 -1.50 -2.15
N MET A 255 15.31 -2.73 -2.63
CA MET A 255 16.12 -3.06 -3.80
C MET A 255 15.37 -2.63 -5.06
N LEU A 256 16.09 -2.32 -6.13
CA LEU A 256 15.49 -1.86 -7.37
C LEU A 256 14.71 -2.97 -8.04
N GLN A 257 13.53 -2.60 -8.54
CA GLN A 257 12.78 -3.33 -9.55
C GLN A 257 13.60 -3.48 -10.86
N PRO A 258 13.25 -4.39 -11.77
CA PRO A 258 13.95 -4.54 -13.05
C PRO A 258 13.73 -3.29 -13.91
N MET A 259 14.62 -2.29 -13.81
CA MET A 259 14.41 -0.96 -14.38
C MET A 259 14.20 -1.01 -15.90
N GLY A 260 14.92 -1.91 -16.57
CA GLY A 260 14.81 -2.14 -18.00
C GLY A 260 13.44 -2.64 -18.47
N CYS A 261 12.59 -3.13 -17.57
CA CYS A 261 11.19 -3.47 -17.85
C CYS A 261 10.24 -2.27 -17.71
N SER A 262 10.69 -1.14 -17.14
CA SER A 262 9.81 -0.01 -16.91
C SER A 262 9.42 0.68 -18.23
N PRO A 263 8.18 1.19 -18.35
CA PRO A 263 7.69 1.85 -19.57
C PRO A 263 8.56 3.01 -20.05
N ARG A 264 9.36 3.63 -19.18
CA ARG A 264 10.28 4.71 -19.56
C ARG A 264 11.34 4.23 -20.56
N PHE A 265 11.95 3.07 -20.30
CA PHE A 265 13.03 2.54 -21.14
C PHE A 265 12.46 1.77 -22.33
N THR A 266 11.45 0.92 -22.11
CA THR A 266 10.89 0.06 -23.18
C THR A 266 10.15 0.85 -24.26
N ARG A 267 9.56 2.02 -23.94
CA ARG A 267 8.83 2.85 -24.92
C ARG A 267 9.66 3.18 -26.15
N THR A 268 10.87 3.70 -25.96
CA THR A 268 11.71 4.19 -27.06
C THR A 268 12.56 3.08 -27.68
N ALA A 269 12.91 2.05 -26.92
CA ALA A 269 13.73 0.96 -27.44
C ALA A 269 12.93 -0.02 -28.30
N ASN A 270 11.73 -0.40 -27.85
CA ASN A 270 10.97 -1.49 -28.47
C ASN A 270 9.45 -1.31 -28.42
N ASN A 271 8.95 -0.11 -28.09
CA ASN A 271 7.52 0.17 -27.99
C ASN A 271 6.77 -0.79 -27.02
N TYR A 272 7.36 -1.02 -25.84
CA TYR A 272 6.78 -1.79 -24.73
C TYR A 272 6.63 -3.30 -24.99
N THR A 273 7.39 -3.90 -25.90
CA THR A 273 7.24 -5.33 -26.21
C THR A 273 7.94 -6.23 -25.19
N GLU A 274 9.13 -5.85 -24.74
CA GLU A 274 9.97 -6.66 -23.87
C GLU A 274 10.85 -5.80 -22.95
N CYS A 275 11.41 -6.41 -21.91
CA CYS A 275 12.38 -5.77 -21.04
C CYS A 275 13.73 -5.57 -21.76
N ILE A 276 14.39 -4.45 -21.48
CA ILE A 276 15.75 -4.20 -21.94
C ILE A 276 16.72 -4.71 -20.89
N LYS A 277 17.73 -5.46 -21.31
CA LYS A 277 18.80 -5.90 -20.40
C LYS A 277 19.63 -4.69 -19.96
N SER A 278 19.83 -4.50 -18.66
CA SER A 278 20.81 -3.56 -18.15
C SER A 278 21.42 -4.07 -16.84
N GLU A 279 22.73 -3.91 -16.70
CA GLU A 279 23.48 -4.35 -15.50
C GLU A 279 23.24 -3.42 -14.30
N ILE A 280 22.55 -2.28 -14.50
CA ILE A 280 22.30 -1.23 -13.49
C ILE A 280 21.67 -1.82 -12.24
N THR A 281 20.53 -2.49 -12.44
CA THR A 281 19.74 -3.07 -11.36
C THR A 281 20.49 -4.19 -10.65
N ASP A 282 21.21 -5.02 -11.41
CA ASP A 282 21.97 -6.14 -10.85
C ASP A 282 23.12 -5.66 -9.95
N ILE A 283 23.90 -4.67 -10.42
CA ILE A 283 25.02 -4.11 -9.67
C ILE A 283 24.51 -3.36 -8.44
N HIS A 284 23.47 -2.52 -8.59
CA HIS A 284 22.88 -1.80 -7.45
C HIS A 284 22.39 -2.76 -6.37
N ASN A 285 21.57 -3.75 -6.75
CA ASN A 285 20.99 -4.68 -5.79
C ASN A 285 22.05 -5.54 -5.10
N LYS A 286 23.10 -5.94 -5.84
CA LYS A 286 24.25 -6.62 -5.25
C LYS A 286 24.92 -5.75 -4.18
N LYS A 287 25.22 -4.48 -4.49
CA LYS A 287 25.87 -3.56 -3.55
C LYS A 287 25.01 -3.24 -2.33
N ILE A 288 23.70 -3.07 -2.48
CA ILE A 288 22.79 -2.91 -1.34
C ILE A 288 22.81 -4.14 -0.43
N LYS A 289 22.78 -5.36 -1.00
CA LYS A 289 22.91 -6.60 -0.22
C LYS A 289 24.25 -6.68 0.52
N GLU A 290 25.34 -6.31 -0.14
CA GLU A 290 26.67 -6.31 0.47
C GLU A 290 26.78 -5.31 1.63
N LYS A 291 26.20 -4.11 1.49
CA LYS A 291 26.29 -3.04 2.50
C LYS A 291 25.32 -3.22 3.67
N LEU A 292 24.12 -3.74 3.43
CA LEU A 292 23.02 -3.74 4.41
C LEU A 292 22.43 -5.13 4.70
N GLY A 293 22.76 -6.16 3.93
CA GLY A 293 22.09 -7.46 4.00
C GLY A 293 22.43 -8.31 5.22
N SER A 294 23.51 -8.00 5.94
CA SER A 294 23.90 -8.69 7.19
C SER A 294 23.30 -8.06 8.45
N GLU A 295 22.52 -6.97 8.31
CA GLU A 295 22.02 -6.22 9.44
C GLU A 295 20.58 -6.62 9.79
N ASP A 296 20.37 -7.33 10.92
CA ASP A 296 19.06 -7.85 11.36
C ASP A 296 17.96 -6.78 11.57
N SER A 297 18.38 -5.52 11.67
CA SER A 297 17.48 -4.37 11.80
C SER A 297 17.05 -3.78 10.46
N VAL A 298 17.63 -4.25 9.36
CA VAL A 298 17.34 -3.80 8.00
C VAL A 298 16.68 -4.93 7.22
N LEU A 299 15.49 -4.65 6.68
CA LEU A 299 14.79 -5.58 5.79
C LEU A 299 14.90 -5.09 4.34
N LEU A 300 15.61 -5.85 3.51
CA LEU A 300 15.72 -5.56 2.08
C LEU A 300 14.49 -6.06 1.33
N LEU A 301 13.73 -5.14 0.73
CA LEU A 301 12.56 -5.46 -0.08
C LEU A 301 12.98 -5.83 -1.51
N ASP A 302 12.84 -7.11 -1.86
CA ASP A 302 13.23 -7.64 -3.17
C ASP A 302 12.17 -7.33 -4.25
N LEU A 303 12.15 -6.07 -4.68
CA LEU A 303 11.30 -5.65 -5.79
C LEU A 303 11.71 -6.29 -7.11
N TYR A 304 13.00 -6.65 -7.29
CA TYR A 304 13.46 -7.29 -8.51
C TYR A 304 12.74 -8.61 -8.76
N THR A 305 12.80 -9.50 -7.77
CA THR A 305 12.15 -10.81 -7.83
C THR A 305 10.63 -10.66 -7.92
N THR A 306 10.05 -9.77 -7.11
CA THR A 306 8.59 -9.54 -7.08
C THR A 306 8.06 -9.09 -8.44
N PHE A 307 8.66 -8.07 -9.06
CA PHE A 307 8.23 -7.60 -10.37
C PHE A 307 8.49 -8.63 -11.47
N ASN A 308 9.60 -9.37 -11.43
CA ASN A 308 9.86 -10.42 -12.42
C ASN A 308 8.83 -11.55 -12.36
N GLN A 309 8.35 -11.93 -11.18
CA GLN A 309 7.26 -12.92 -11.06
C GLN A 309 5.96 -12.42 -11.67
N ILE A 310 5.68 -11.11 -11.59
CA ILE A 310 4.51 -10.48 -12.20
C ILE A 310 4.64 -10.41 -13.73
N ILE A 311 5.82 -10.05 -14.22
CA ILE A 311 6.11 -9.89 -15.65
C ILE A 311 6.20 -11.25 -16.35
N HIS A 312 6.80 -12.24 -15.68
CA HIS A 312 7.02 -13.60 -16.16
C HIS A 312 6.37 -14.63 -15.21
N PRO A 313 5.01 -14.64 -15.12
CA PRO A 313 4.29 -15.55 -14.25
C PRO A 313 4.45 -17.00 -14.73
N LYS A 314 4.60 -17.91 -13.76
CA LYS A 314 4.70 -19.35 -14.02
C LYS A 314 3.36 -20.00 -14.42
N SER A 315 2.23 -19.33 -14.15
CA SER A 315 0.87 -19.80 -14.47
C SER A 315 -0.02 -18.66 -15.01
N GLY A 316 -1.12 -19.01 -15.69
CA GLY A 316 -1.97 -18.09 -16.46
C GLY A 316 -2.82 -17.08 -15.67
N THR A 317 -2.62 -16.94 -14.36
CA THR A 317 -3.29 -15.93 -13.53
C THR A 317 -2.36 -14.73 -13.36
N GLY A 318 -2.69 -13.56 -13.91
CA GLY A 318 -1.87 -12.35 -13.78
C GLY A 318 -2.33 -11.20 -14.67
N PHE A 319 -1.57 -10.11 -14.69
CA PHE A 319 -1.87 -8.94 -15.53
C PHE A 319 -1.88 -9.31 -17.02
N VAL A 320 -2.94 -8.90 -17.72
CA VAL A 320 -3.12 -9.12 -19.16
C VAL A 320 -2.05 -8.37 -19.96
N HIS A 321 -1.80 -7.11 -19.59
CA HIS A 321 -0.76 -6.28 -20.18
C HIS A 321 0.31 -5.98 -19.12
N ARG A 322 1.52 -6.48 -19.32
CA ARG A 322 2.59 -6.44 -18.30
C ARG A 322 3.65 -5.37 -18.56
N HIS A 323 3.81 -4.98 -19.83
CA HIS A 323 4.79 -3.98 -20.25
C HIS A 323 4.15 -2.65 -20.67
N LEU A 324 2.86 -2.66 -21.03
CA LEU A 324 2.14 -1.47 -21.46
C LEU A 324 1.65 -0.68 -20.24
N PRO A 325 1.92 0.64 -20.18
CA PRO A 325 1.34 1.47 -19.14
C PRO A 325 -0.19 1.56 -19.33
N ALA A 326 -0.92 1.55 -18.22
CA ALA A 326 -2.37 1.75 -18.24
C ALA A 326 -2.73 3.13 -18.81
N ALA A 327 -1.93 4.15 -18.51
CA ALA A 327 -2.11 5.52 -18.97
C ALA A 327 -0.82 6.07 -19.60
N ARG A 328 -0.89 6.53 -20.86
CA ARG A 328 0.27 7.05 -21.62
C ARG A 328 0.24 8.56 -21.75
N ALA A 329 1.22 9.27 -21.21
CA ALA A 329 1.38 10.71 -21.42
C ALA A 329 1.56 11.03 -22.92
N THR A 330 0.66 11.84 -23.49
CA THR A 330 0.62 12.19 -24.93
C THR A 330 1.25 13.54 -25.25
N ARG A 331 1.49 14.40 -24.24
CA ARG A 331 2.18 15.69 -24.40
C ARG A 331 3.49 15.69 -23.61
N ARG A 332 4.52 16.37 -24.16
CA ARG A 332 5.81 16.63 -23.46
C ARG A 332 5.63 17.30 -22.08
N ALA A 333 4.49 17.96 -21.85
CA ALA A 333 4.12 18.63 -20.59
C ALA A 333 3.14 17.85 -19.68
N GLY A 334 2.90 16.55 -19.91
CA GLY A 334 2.35 15.66 -18.88
C GLY A 334 0.82 15.66 -18.63
N THR A 335 0.01 16.49 -19.28
CA THR A 335 -1.41 16.70 -18.90
C THR A 335 -2.47 15.89 -19.64
N ALA A 336 -2.10 14.93 -20.49
CA ALA A 336 -3.09 14.03 -21.09
C ALA A 336 -2.53 12.61 -21.17
N ALA A 337 -3.09 11.70 -20.37
CA ALA A 337 -2.80 10.29 -20.52
C ALA A 337 -3.90 9.62 -21.35
N ARG A 338 -3.54 8.97 -22.46
CA ARG A 338 -4.50 8.09 -23.17
C ARG A 338 -4.49 6.75 -22.43
N LEU A 339 -5.63 6.34 -21.90
CA LEU A 339 -5.79 4.99 -21.36
C LEU A 339 -5.71 3.99 -22.52
N THR A 340 -4.95 2.91 -22.36
CA THR A 340 -4.83 1.86 -23.38
C THR A 340 -6.13 1.05 -23.45
N ALA A 341 -6.58 0.72 -24.66
CA ALA A 341 -7.79 -0.06 -24.87
C ALA A 341 -7.57 -1.51 -24.38
N GLY A 342 -8.00 -1.79 -23.16
CA GLY A 342 -7.82 -3.09 -22.49
C GLY A 342 -7.85 -3.00 -20.97
N THR A 343 -7.27 -1.93 -20.40
CA THR A 343 -7.30 -1.63 -18.95
C THR A 343 -8.60 -0.96 -18.50
N ALA A 344 -9.38 -0.42 -19.44
CA ALA A 344 -10.68 0.21 -19.15
C ALA A 344 -11.76 -0.77 -18.65
N LYS A 345 -11.57 -2.10 -18.76
CA LYS A 345 -12.58 -3.07 -18.31
C LYS A 345 -12.79 -3.07 -16.79
N ASN A 346 -11.79 -2.67 -15.99
CA ASN A 346 -11.92 -2.53 -14.54
C ASN A 346 -12.10 -1.08 -14.05
N CYS A 347 -11.97 -0.09 -14.94
CA CYS A 347 -12.27 1.31 -14.61
C CYS A 347 -13.61 1.71 -15.24
N SER A 348 -14.71 1.32 -14.59
CA SER A 348 -16.09 1.57 -15.05
C SER A 348 -16.41 3.06 -15.25
N ARG A 349 -15.62 3.99 -14.70
CA ARG A 349 -15.82 5.44 -14.79
C ARG A 349 -14.76 6.21 -15.58
N CYS A 350 -13.75 5.55 -16.14
CA CYS A 350 -12.78 6.23 -17.00
C CYS A 350 -13.37 6.63 -18.38
N ALA A 351 -14.53 6.07 -18.76
CA ALA A 351 -15.16 6.29 -20.07
C ALA A 351 -15.93 7.61 -20.22
N THR A 352 -16.12 8.39 -19.16
CA THR A 352 -16.98 9.60 -19.21
C THR A 352 -16.25 10.90 -19.58
N SER A 353 -14.93 10.93 -19.73
CA SER A 353 -14.23 12.10 -20.30
C SER A 353 -14.08 11.98 -21.83
N ARG A 354 -15.18 11.72 -22.55
CA ARG A 354 -15.23 12.00 -23.99
C ARG A 354 -15.45 13.50 -24.14
N THR A 355 -14.41 14.16 -24.64
CA THR A 355 -14.42 15.46 -25.33
C THR A 355 -15.81 16.02 -25.59
N SER A 356 -16.22 17.03 -24.81
CA SER A 356 -17.21 18.00 -25.27
C SER A 356 -16.60 18.74 -26.45
N THR A 357 -16.89 18.26 -27.66
CA THR A 357 -16.74 19.03 -28.88
C THR A 357 -17.80 20.12 -28.79
N SER A 358 -17.42 21.32 -28.36
CA SER A 358 -18.25 22.49 -28.56
C SER A 358 -18.25 22.81 -30.04
N THR A 359 -19.31 22.37 -30.71
CA THR A 359 -19.74 22.93 -31.98
C THR A 359 -19.94 24.43 -31.80
N GLY A 360 -19.34 25.21 -32.69
CA GLY A 360 -19.45 26.65 -32.68
C GLY A 360 -20.91 27.09 -32.76
N THR A 361 -21.27 28.04 -31.91
CA THR A 361 -22.37 28.95 -32.20
C THR A 361 -21.93 30.33 -31.72
N SER A 362 -21.74 31.23 -32.67
CA SER A 362 -21.49 32.64 -32.44
C SER A 362 -22.70 33.25 -31.74
N ILE A 363 -22.52 33.76 -30.52
CA ILE A 363 -23.46 34.71 -29.92
C ILE A 363 -22.67 35.92 -29.41
N THR A 364 -23.18 37.07 -29.81
CA THR A 364 -22.68 38.43 -29.72
C THR A 364 -22.55 38.96 -28.29
N ARG A 365 -21.67 39.97 -28.17
CA ARG A 365 -21.42 40.86 -27.01
C ARG A 365 -22.63 41.07 -26.09
N ARG A 366 -22.38 41.04 -24.79
CA ARG A 366 -23.01 41.99 -23.86
C ARG A 366 -22.00 42.45 -22.79
N ARG A 367 -21.70 43.75 -22.83
CA ARG A 367 -21.03 44.52 -21.76
C ARG A 367 -21.82 44.35 -20.46
N LEU A 368 -21.13 44.17 -19.35
CA LEU A 368 -21.57 44.68 -18.06
C LEU A 368 -20.35 45.28 -17.35
N ASP A 369 -20.39 46.61 -17.28
CA ASP A 369 -19.50 47.47 -16.49
C ASP A 369 -19.75 47.25 -14.99
N GLY A 370 -18.69 47.41 -14.19
CA GLY A 370 -18.80 47.38 -12.72
C GLY A 370 -17.46 47.41 -12.01
N ARG A 371 -16.77 48.57 -12.02
CA ARG A 371 -15.78 48.93 -10.97
C ARG A 371 -16.52 49.49 -9.75
N PRO A 372 -15.92 49.39 -8.54
CA PRO A 372 -15.13 50.52 -7.99
C PRO A 372 -13.80 50.02 -7.38
N SER A 373 -12.62 50.48 -7.82
CA SER A 373 -11.85 51.66 -7.34
C SER A 373 -11.61 51.74 -5.83
N TRP A 374 -10.37 51.43 -5.40
CA TRP A 374 -9.63 52.22 -4.40
C TRP A 374 -8.16 52.35 -4.81
N THR A 375 -7.56 53.42 -4.33
CA THR A 375 -6.51 54.27 -4.90
C THR A 375 -5.07 53.82 -4.68
N SER A 376 -4.21 54.34 -5.56
CA SER A 376 -2.76 54.23 -5.66
C SER A 376 -1.95 54.82 -4.51
N SER A 377 -0.75 54.29 -4.28
CA SER A 377 0.44 55.11 -4.00
C SER A 377 1.63 54.64 -4.86
N LYS A 378 2.47 55.60 -5.23
CA LYS A 378 3.42 55.60 -6.35
C LYS A 378 4.77 54.90 -6.04
N THR A 379 5.28 54.25 -7.08
CA THR A 379 6.66 54.02 -7.58
C THR A 379 7.84 54.82 -6.96
N PRO A 380 9.13 54.35 -7.06
CA PRO A 380 9.77 54.06 -8.35
C PRO A 380 10.80 52.91 -8.50
N SER A 381 10.76 52.39 -9.73
CA SER A 381 11.81 51.80 -10.58
C SER A 381 13.24 51.65 -10.06
N ARG A 382 13.80 50.44 -10.26
CA ARG A 382 15.17 50.28 -10.77
C ARG A 382 15.24 49.16 -11.83
N ASN A 383 15.78 49.56 -12.98
CA ASN A 383 16.24 48.73 -14.10
C ASN A 383 17.35 47.77 -13.66
N PHE A 384 17.47 46.60 -14.32
CA PHE A 384 18.72 46.00 -14.85
C PHE A 384 18.32 44.72 -15.61
N SER A 385 18.19 44.81 -16.93
CA SER A 385 19.19 44.42 -17.95
C SER A 385 19.38 42.90 -18.11
N THR A 386 18.83 42.43 -19.21
CA THR A 386 19.14 41.21 -19.94
C THR A 386 20.60 41.10 -20.39
N SER A 387 21.08 39.85 -20.51
CA SER A 387 22.14 39.25 -21.37
C SER A 387 23.01 38.31 -20.52
N ILE A 388 23.35 37.07 -20.88
CA ILE A 388 24.08 36.60 -22.08
C ILE A 388 24.05 35.06 -22.19
N ALA A 389 24.07 34.58 -23.45
CA ALA A 389 24.62 33.36 -24.07
C ALA A 389 24.44 31.97 -23.40
N ARG A 390 23.94 30.92 -24.09
CA ARG A 390 24.55 30.20 -25.23
C ARG A 390 26.02 29.82 -25.01
N GLN A 391 26.24 28.64 -24.44
CA GLN A 391 27.06 27.58 -25.03
C GLN A 391 26.56 26.23 -24.52
#